data_AF-L8GYN0-F1
#
_entry.id   AF-L8GYN0-F1
#
_cell.length_a   1.000
_cell.length_b   1.000
_cell.length_c   1.000
_cell.angle_alpha   90.00
_cell.angle_beta   90.00
_cell.angle_gamma   90.00
#
_symmetry.space_group_name_H-M   'P 1'
#
loop_
_entity.id
_entity.type
_entity.pdbx_description
1 polymer ?
#
loop_
_entity_poly.entity_id
_entity_poly.type
_entity_poly.pdbx_seq_one_letter_code
_entity_poly.pdbx_strand_id
1 'polypeptide(L)'
;MHMNNARYLRHLDYGRTDFWIRNGVYKVSRQLTNEKTGKKGCPVVLASITTRFRRELRLFQTFSVRTKLLCWDDKAFYVEQQFVSKGFVHCIALIKQVVVGTSPAKVLAALGHDGIVSPPMPSGVKSWVEYDSWSSQEILNTASEEAAASSKTKKTKKYE
;
A
#
# COMPACT_ATOMS: atom_id res chain seq x y z
N MET A 1 -3.21 30.16 -1.80
CA MET A 1 -2.35 29.08 -1.25
C MET A 1 -3.18 27.81 -1.12
N HIS A 2 -2.67 26.68 -1.62
CA HIS A 2 -3.36 25.38 -1.60
C HIS A 2 -2.56 24.36 -0.77
N MET A 3 -3.20 23.26 -0.38
CA MET A 3 -2.51 22.17 0.30
C MET A 3 -1.45 21.54 -0.61
N ASN A 4 -0.20 21.50 -0.15
CA ASN A 4 0.88 20.80 -0.84
C ASN A 4 0.55 19.29 -1.01
N ASN A 5 0.80 18.75 -2.20
CA ASN A 5 0.61 17.34 -2.56
C ASN A 5 1.20 16.36 -1.52
N ALA A 6 2.38 16.65 -0.98
CA ALA A 6 3.01 15.80 0.04
C ALA A 6 2.19 15.72 1.35
N ARG A 7 1.39 16.75 1.66
CA ARG A 7 0.52 16.72 2.84
C ARG A 7 -0.66 15.78 2.66
N TYR A 8 -1.17 15.59 1.44
CA TYR A 8 -2.21 14.60 1.18
C TYR A 8 -1.72 13.21 1.58
N LEU A 9 -0.56 12.78 1.05
CA LEU A 9 -0.01 11.45 1.37
C LEU A 9 0.20 11.24 2.88
N ARG A 10 0.73 12.25 3.57
CA ARG A 10 0.87 12.22 5.04
C ARG A 10 -0.48 12.05 5.75
N HIS A 11 -1.51 12.77 5.34
CA HIS A 11 -2.85 12.62 5.93
C HIS A 11 -3.48 11.25 5.61
N LEU A 12 -3.17 10.68 4.44
CA LEU A 12 -3.58 9.32 4.10
C LEU A 12 -2.92 8.28 5.02
N ASP A 13 -1.63 8.43 5.35
CA ASP A 13 -0.94 7.56 6.32
C ASP A 13 -1.61 7.57 7.69
N TYR A 14 -1.98 8.76 8.19
CA TYR A 14 -2.73 8.86 9.44
C TYR A 14 -4.10 8.19 9.34
N GLY A 15 -4.82 8.41 8.24
CA GLY A 15 -6.12 7.77 8.00
C GLY A 15 -6.04 6.23 7.93
N ARG A 16 -4.97 5.67 7.38
CA ARG A 16 -4.76 4.21 7.35
C ARG A 16 -4.37 3.67 8.73
N THR A 17 -3.47 4.37 9.41
CA THR A 17 -3.02 3.97 10.75
C THR A 17 -4.20 3.95 11.72
N ASP A 18 -5.01 5.00 11.73
CA ASP A 18 -6.25 5.07 12.52
C ASP A 18 -7.24 3.95 12.14
N PHE A 19 -7.45 3.70 10.84
CA PHE A 19 -8.32 2.62 10.37
C PHE A 19 -7.88 1.22 10.89
N TRP A 20 -6.58 0.91 10.83
CA TRP A 20 -6.07 -0.38 11.29
C TRP A 20 -6.02 -0.51 12.81
N ILE A 21 -5.85 0.59 13.53
CA ILE A 21 -5.94 0.59 14.99
C ILE A 21 -7.39 0.32 15.41
N ARG A 22 -8.36 1.05 14.85
CA ARG A 22 -9.78 0.92 15.22
C ARG A 22 -10.36 -0.46 14.93
N ASN A 23 -9.95 -1.09 13.83
CA ASN A 23 -10.42 -2.42 13.45
C ASN A 23 -9.56 -3.57 14.05
N GLY A 24 -8.66 -3.28 14.98
CA GLY A 24 -7.87 -4.31 15.69
C GLY A 24 -6.72 -4.95 14.90
N VAL A 25 -6.66 -4.75 13.57
CA VAL A 25 -5.60 -5.26 12.69
C VAL A 25 -4.20 -4.91 13.18
N TYR A 26 -4.00 -3.67 13.66
CA TYR A 26 -2.69 -3.26 14.20
C TYR A 26 -2.28 -4.07 15.43
N LYS A 27 -3.23 -4.35 16.33
CA LYS A 27 -2.97 -5.12 17.56
C LYS A 27 -2.68 -6.58 17.24
N VAL A 28 -3.53 -7.21 16.44
CA VAL A 28 -3.41 -8.63 16.07
C VAL A 28 -2.15 -8.89 15.27
N SER A 29 -1.85 -8.04 14.29
CA SER A 29 -0.67 -8.21 13.44
C SER A 29 0.64 -8.18 14.24
N ARG A 30 0.74 -7.41 15.33
CA ARG A 30 1.88 -7.43 16.25
C ARG A 30 1.99 -8.72 17.09
N GLN A 31 0.89 -9.41 17.31
CA GLN A 31 0.82 -10.62 18.15
C GLN A 31 0.98 -11.91 17.37
N LEU A 32 0.73 -11.89 16.05
CA LEU A 32 0.96 -13.03 15.17
C LEU A 32 2.44 -13.36 15.06
N THR A 33 2.74 -14.64 14.85
CA THR A 33 4.09 -15.12 14.57
C THR A 33 4.35 -14.97 13.08
N ASN A 34 5.44 -14.30 12.74
CA ASN A 34 5.93 -14.16 11.40
C ASN A 34 6.46 -15.50 10.90
N GLU A 35 5.84 -16.04 9.86
CA GLU A 35 6.14 -17.36 9.31
C GLU A 35 7.56 -17.42 8.71
N LYS A 36 8.14 -16.28 8.31
CA LYS A 36 9.50 -16.23 7.74
C LYS A 36 10.60 -16.17 8.80
N THR A 37 10.33 -15.55 9.94
CA THR A 37 11.37 -15.29 10.97
C THR A 37 11.16 -16.05 12.26
N GLY A 38 9.98 -16.65 12.47
CA GLY A 38 9.59 -17.31 13.72
C GLY A 38 9.34 -16.33 14.89
N LYS A 39 9.48 -15.01 14.68
CA LYS A 39 9.32 -13.98 15.71
C LYS A 39 7.92 -13.39 15.69
N LYS A 40 7.49 -12.81 16.81
CA LYS A 40 6.25 -12.02 16.89
C LYS A 40 6.35 -10.78 15.99
N GLY A 41 5.27 -10.47 15.26
CA GLY A 41 5.11 -9.25 14.48
C GLY A 41 5.05 -9.48 12.97
N CYS A 42 3.89 -9.17 12.41
CA CYS A 42 3.60 -9.21 10.97
C CYS A 42 3.16 -7.82 10.49
N PRO A 43 4.08 -6.88 10.24
CA PRO A 43 3.71 -5.51 9.92
C PRO A 43 2.93 -5.42 8.60
N VAL A 44 1.97 -4.50 8.56
CA VAL A 44 1.21 -4.15 7.35
C VAL A 44 1.91 -2.95 6.70
N VAL A 45 2.60 -3.18 5.59
CA VAL A 45 3.49 -2.20 4.95
C VAL A 45 2.89 -1.67 3.65
N LEU A 46 3.09 -0.39 3.37
CA LEU A 46 2.71 0.22 2.09
C LEU A 46 3.62 -0.30 0.97
N ALA A 47 3.06 -0.98 -0.02
CA ALA A 47 3.81 -1.47 -1.18
C ALA A 47 3.66 -0.56 -2.40
N SER A 48 2.45 -0.04 -2.63
CA SER A 48 2.16 0.84 -3.76
C SER A 48 1.00 1.78 -3.42
N ILE A 49 1.06 2.99 -3.96
CA ILE A 49 0.02 4.00 -3.85
C ILE A 49 -0.09 4.76 -5.17
N THR A 50 -1.32 4.88 -5.69
CA THR A 50 -1.61 5.73 -6.84
C THR A 50 -2.67 6.74 -6.44
N THR A 51 -2.34 8.02 -6.60
CA THR A 51 -3.20 9.12 -6.16
C THR A 51 -3.64 9.94 -7.36
N ARG A 52 -4.95 10.23 -7.43
CA ARG A 52 -5.52 11.15 -8.40
C ARG A 52 -6.05 12.39 -7.69
N PHE A 53 -5.56 13.56 -8.10
CA PHE A 53 -6.01 14.85 -7.62
C PHE A 53 -7.08 15.39 -8.58
N ARG A 54 -8.24 15.77 -8.06
CA ARG A 54 -9.36 16.33 -8.83
C ARG A 54 -9.48 17.83 -8.63
N ARG A 55 -9.35 18.29 -7.39
CA ARG A 55 -9.43 19.70 -7.02
C ARG A 55 -8.60 19.96 -5.77
N GLU A 56 -7.89 21.07 -5.76
CA GLU A 56 -7.14 21.50 -4.59
C GLU A 56 -8.03 21.72 -3.35
N LEU A 57 -7.47 21.45 -2.18
CA LEU A 57 -7.99 21.94 -0.90
C LEU A 57 -7.33 23.29 -0.61
N ARG A 58 -8.16 24.32 -0.38
CA ARG A 58 -7.70 25.66 -0.03
C ARG A 58 -7.23 25.72 1.41
N LEU A 59 -6.43 26.73 1.74
CA LEU A 59 -6.04 27.01 3.12
C LEU A 59 -7.28 27.15 4.01
N PHE A 60 -7.23 26.59 5.22
CA PHE A 60 -8.34 26.53 6.19
C PHE A 60 -9.60 25.79 5.75
N GLN A 61 -9.58 25.11 4.60
CA GLN A 61 -10.69 24.28 4.17
C GLN A 61 -10.74 22.99 5.00
N THR A 62 -11.84 22.79 5.71
CA THR A 62 -12.11 21.54 6.44
C THR A 62 -12.33 20.39 5.47
N PHE A 63 -11.76 19.23 5.77
CA PHE A 63 -11.93 18.01 4.99
C PHE A 63 -12.05 16.80 5.91
N SER A 64 -12.52 15.70 5.35
CA SER A 64 -12.54 14.37 5.97
C SER A 64 -11.74 13.41 5.10
N VAL A 65 -11.04 12.46 5.72
CA VAL A 65 -10.43 11.32 5.04
C VAL A 65 -11.33 10.12 5.24
N ARG A 66 -11.88 9.58 4.16
CA ARG A 66 -12.67 8.35 4.18
C ARG A 66 -11.77 7.20 3.76
N THR A 67 -11.71 6.15 4.56
CA THR A 67 -10.91 4.95 4.29
C THR A 67 -11.85 3.76 4.11
N LYS A 68 -11.66 2.98 3.05
CA LYS A 68 -12.45 1.78 2.76
C LYS A 68 -11.54 0.64 2.32
N LEU A 69 -11.66 -0.51 2.98
CA LEU A 69 -11.09 -1.76 2.48
C LEU A 69 -11.95 -2.25 1.30
N LEU A 70 -11.34 -2.45 0.14
CA LEU A 70 -12.04 -2.89 -1.08
C LEU A 70 -12.06 -4.41 -1.20
N CYS A 71 -10.90 -5.04 -1.08
CA CYS A 71 -10.69 -6.49 -1.17
C CYS A 71 -9.31 -6.83 -0.61
N TRP A 72 -8.97 -8.11 -0.56
CA TRP A 72 -7.64 -8.60 -0.25
C TRP A 72 -7.32 -9.85 -1.07
N ASP A 73 -6.04 -10.10 -1.28
CA ASP A 73 -5.54 -11.34 -1.84
C ASP A 73 -4.71 -12.10 -0.80
N ASP A 74 -3.88 -13.05 -1.25
CA ASP A 74 -3.04 -13.88 -0.39
C ASP A 74 -1.94 -13.09 0.35
N LYS A 75 -1.59 -11.89 -0.14
CA LYS A 75 -0.44 -11.11 0.34
C LYS A 75 -0.79 -9.70 0.81
N ALA A 76 -1.85 -9.09 0.27
CA ALA A 76 -2.11 -7.67 0.44
C ALA A 76 -3.59 -7.31 0.65
N PHE A 77 -3.79 -6.25 1.44
CA PHE A 77 -5.05 -5.52 1.52
C PHE A 77 -5.07 -4.41 0.46
N TYR A 78 -6.20 -4.26 -0.23
CA TYR A 78 -6.44 -3.19 -1.20
C TYR A 78 -7.39 -2.16 -0.60
N VAL A 79 -6.87 -0.95 -0.37
CA VAL A 79 -7.57 0.11 0.35
C VAL A 79 -7.77 1.32 -0.55
N GLU A 80 -8.96 1.89 -0.50
CA GLU A 80 -9.24 3.19 -1.08
C GLU A 80 -9.30 4.26 0.01
N GLN A 81 -8.71 5.41 -0.26
CA GLN A 81 -8.89 6.59 0.58
C GLN A 81 -9.26 7.82 -0.22
N GLN A 82 -10.17 8.61 0.35
CA GLN A 82 -10.69 9.83 -0.28
C GLN A 82 -10.60 11.03 0.64
N PHE A 83 -10.13 12.16 0.11
CA PHE A 83 -10.33 13.48 0.72
C PHE A 83 -11.65 14.04 0.28
N VAL A 84 -12.56 14.23 1.23
CA VAL A 84 -13.90 14.76 0.97
C VAL A 84 -14.11 16.06 1.72
N SER A 85 -14.53 17.09 1.00
CA SER A 85 -14.93 18.38 1.57
C SER A 85 -16.17 18.89 0.85
N LYS A 86 -17.16 19.39 1.60
CA LYS A 86 -18.42 19.93 1.05
C LYS A 86 -19.08 18.97 0.03
N GLY A 87 -19.09 17.68 0.33
CA GLY A 87 -19.64 16.63 -0.54
C GLY A 87 -18.81 16.28 -1.78
N PHE A 88 -17.68 16.95 -2.02
CA PHE A 88 -16.84 16.72 -3.19
C PHE A 88 -15.58 15.92 -2.85
N VAL A 89 -15.21 14.96 -3.71
CA VAL A 89 -13.96 14.20 -3.59
C VAL A 89 -12.84 14.98 -4.27
N HIS A 90 -11.94 15.55 -3.47
CA HIS A 90 -10.82 16.37 -3.91
C HIS A 90 -9.62 15.52 -4.38
N CYS A 91 -9.41 14.39 -3.71
CA CYS A 91 -8.30 13.49 -3.96
C CYS A 91 -8.75 12.07 -3.63
N ILE A 92 -8.35 11.10 -4.45
CA ILE A 92 -8.58 9.68 -4.23
C ILE A 92 -7.26 8.93 -4.37
N ALA A 93 -7.03 7.96 -3.52
CA ALA A 93 -5.86 7.10 -3.55
C ALA A 93 -6.26 5.63 -3.50
N LEU A 94 -5.69 4.84 -4.41
CA LEU A 94 -5.68 3.38 -4.34
C LEU A 94 -4.36 2.94 -3.72
N ILE A 95 -4.46 2.04 -2.75
CA ILE A 95 -3.35 1.67 -1.88
C ILE A 95 -3.28 0.14 -1.76
N LYS A 96 -2.07 -0.39 -1.90
CA LYS A 96 -1.74 -1.81 -1.71
C LYS A 96 -0.90 -1.92 -0.45
N GLN A 97 -1.42 -2.62 0.56
CA GLN A 97 -0.70 -2.86 1.80
C GLN A 97 -0.41 -4.34 1.98
N VAL A 98 0.87 -4.70 1.92
CA VAL A 98 1.33 -6.08 2.07
C VAL A 98 1.43 -6.44 3.55
N VAL A 99 0.92 -7.61 3.92
CA VAL A 99 1.13 -8.17 5.26
C VAL A 99 2.42 -8.97 5.25
N VAL A 100 3.43 -8.51 5.99
CA VAL A 100 4.74 -9.15 5.99
C VAL A 100 4.74 -10.34 6.93
N GLY A 101 5.11 -11.51 6.41
CA GLY A 101 5.31 -12.72 7.23
C GLY A 101 4.04 -13.51 7.52
N THR A 102 2.89 -13.12 6.98
CA THR A 102 1.65 -13.89 7.00
C THR A 102 0.72 -13.40 5.87
N SER A 103 -0.58 -13.72 5.92
CA SER A 103 -1.58 -13.27 4.93
C SER A 103 -2.68 -12.38 5.54
N PRO A 104 -3.35 -11.54 4.72
CA PRO A 104 -4.57 -10.84 5.11
C PRO A 104 -5.62 -11.76 5.76
N ALA A 105 -5.85 -12.94 5.16
CA ALA A 105 -6.81 -13.91 5.67
C ALA A 105 -6.47 -14.40 7.09
N LYS A 106 -5.19 -14.66 7.40
CA LYS A 106 -4.75 -15.06 8.74
C LYS A 106 -4.88 -13.94 9.76
N VAL A 107 -4.67 -12.68 9.35
CA VAL A 107 -4.92 -11.51 10.21
C VAL A 107 -6.40 -11.39 10.55
N LEU A 108 -7.29 -11.58 9.56
CA LEU A 108 -8.73 -11.53 9.78
C LEU A 108 -9.22 -12.71 10.64
N ALA A 109 -8.73 -13.92 10.38
CA ALA A 109 -8.97 -15.10 11.22
C ALA A 109 -8.63 -14.82 12.69
N ALA A 110 -7.45 -14.26 12.97
CA ALA A 110 -7.04 -13.91 14.33
C ALA A 110 -7.83 -12.74 14.97
N LEU A 111 -8.64 -12.02 14.18
CA LEU A 111 -9.64 -11.05 14.68
C LEU A 111 -11.00 -11.71 14.97
N GLY A 112 -11.15 -13.02 14.79
CA GLY A 112 -12.41 -13.75 14.93
C GLY A 112 -13.26 -13.75 13.66
N HIS A 113 -12.67 -13.38 12.52
CA HIS A 113 -13.32 -13.36 11.21
C HIS A 113 -12.88 -14.57 10.37
N ASP A 114 -12.93 -15.76 10.97
CA ASP A 114 -12.59 -17.02 10.31
C ASP A 114 -13.56 -17.31 9.14
N GLY A 115 -13.00 -17.78 8.03
CA GLY A 115 -13.79 -18.16 6.84
C GLY A 115 -14.38 -17.00 6.05
N ILE A 116 -14.07 -15.74 6.39
CA ILE A 116 -14.49 -14.61 5.56
C ILE A 116 -13.74 -14.64 4.23
N VAL A 117 -14.51 -14.66 3.14
CA VAL A 117 -14.00 -14.58 1.78
C VAL A 117 -13.84 -13.12 1.38
N SER A 118 -12.73 -12.79 0.70
CA SER A 118 -12.54 -11.45 0.16
C SER A 118 -13.67 -11.11 -0.81
N PRO A 119 -14.20 -9.87 -0.77
CA PRO A 119 -15.01 -9.35 -1.86
C PRO A 119 -14.27 -9.50 -3.19
N PRO A 120 -15.02 -9.67 -4.31
CA PRO A 120 -14.40 -9.72 -5.63
C PRO A 120 -13.61 -8.45 -5.90
N MET A 121 -12.39 -8.59 -6.42
CA MET A 121 -11.54 -7.45 -6.72
C MET A 121 -12.22 -6.58 -7.80
N PRO A 122 -12.47 -5.29 -7.52
CA PRO A 122 -13.05 -4.39 -8.51
C PRO A 122 -12.18 -4.30 -9.76
N SER A 123 -12.78 -4.19 -10.95
CA SER A 123 -12.04 -4.18 -12.22
C SER A 123 -10.95 -3.10 -12.28
N GLY A 124 -11.24 -1.90 -11.77
CA GLY A 124 -10.25 -0.82 -11.68
C GLY A 124 -9.06 -1.13 -10.77
N VAL A 125 -9.27 -1.90 -9.70
CA VAL A 125 -8.19 -2.38 -8.82
C VAL A 125 -7.39 -3.45 -9.54
N LYS A 126 -8.05 -4.37 -10.25
CA LYS A 126 -7.38 -5.44 -11.02
C LYS A 126 -6.42 -4.86 -12.06
N SER A 127 -6.89 -3.93 -12.90
CA SER A 127 -6.02 -3.27 -13.90
C SER A 127 -4.87 -2.51 -13.26
N TRP A 128 -5.10 -1.90 -12.10
CA TRP A 128 -4.05 -1.22 -11.35
C TRP A 128 -3.00 -2.21 -10.81
N VAL A 129 -3.41 -3.38 -10.31
CA VAL A 129 -2.50 -4.44 -9.83
C VAL A 129 -1.69 -5.04 -10.97
N GLU A 130 -2.29 -5.19 -12.17
CA GLU A 130 -1.58 -5.62 -13.37
C GLU A 130 -0.49 -4.61 -13.74
N TYR A 131 -0.81 -3.32 -13.75
CA TYR A 131 0.19 -2.25 -13.94
C TYR A 131 1.28 -2.26 -12.87
N ASP A 132 0.93 -2.39 -11.59
CA ASP A 132 1.86 -2.44 -10.47
C ASP A 132 2.84 -3.62 -10.60
N SER A 133 2.33 -4.77 -11.07
CA SER A 133 3.13 -5.97 -11.31
C SER A 133 4.09 -5.80 -12.49
N TRP A 134 3.60 -5.22 -13.59
CA TRP A 134 4.45 -4.87 -14.75
C TRP A 134 5.55 -3.88 -14.33
N SER A 135 5.19 -2.80 -13.62
CA SER A 135 6.15 -1.79 -13.17
C SER A 135 7.20 -2.37 -12.24
N SER A 136 6.82 -3.29 -11.33
CA SER A 136 7.76 -3.97 -10.46
C SER A 136 8.74 -4.84 -11.24
N GLN A 137 8.27 -5.56 -12.26
CA GLN A 137 9.15 -6.39 -13.09
C GLN A 137 10.14 -5.53 -13.86
N GLU A 138 9.70 -4.38 -14.35
CA GLU A 138 10.56 -3.52 -15.15
C GLU A 138 11.68 -2.89 -14.33
N ILE A 139 11.39 -2.49 -13.08
CA ILE A 139 12.42 -2.04 -12.14
C ILE A 139 13.50 -3.11 -11.92
N LEU A 140 13.12 -4.39 -11.83
CA LEU A 140 14.05 -5.50 -11.63
C LEU A 140 14.91 -5.76 -12.88
N ASN A 141 14.31 -5.67 -14.06
CA ASN A 141 15.02 -5.82 -15.33
C ASN A 141 16.08 -4.72 -15.47
N THR A 142 15.70 -3.45 -15.30
CA THR A 142 16.63 -2.31 -15.39
C THR A 142 17.77 -2.43 -14.38
N ALA A 143 17.48 -2.80 -13.13
CA ALA A 143 18.53 -2.99 -12.11
C ALA A 143 19.52 -4.12 -12.47
N SER A 144 19.03 -5.18 -13.12
CA SER A 144 19.87 -6.32 -13.55
C SER A 144 20.81 -5.92 -14.70
N GLU A 145 20.31 -5.11 -15.63
CA GLU A 145 21.09 -4.57 -16.75
C GLU A 145 22.21 -3.63 -16.27
N GLU A 146 21.91 -2.72 -15.34
CA GLU A 146 22.88 -1.81 -14.73
C GLU A 146 24.00 -2.56 -13.99
N ALA A 147 23.64 -3.60 -13.24
CA ALA A 147 24.61 -4.45 -12.55
C ALA A 147 25.53 -5.20 -13.54
N ALA A 148 24.98 -5.71 -14.64
CA ALA A 148 25.74 -6.37 -15.69
C ALA A 148 26.73 -5.40 -16.37
N ALA A 149 26.29 -4.17 -16.68
CA ALA A 149 27.13 -3.12 -17.26
C ALA A 149 28.30 -2.73 -16.34
N SER A 150 28.03 -2.51 -15.05
CA SER A 150 29.05 -2.15 -14.05
C SER A 150 30.11 -3.24 -13.86
N SER A 151 29.71 -4.51 -13.93
CA SER A 151 30.64 -5.65 -13.82
C SER A 151 31.61 -5.77 -15.00
N LYS A 152 31.18 -5.39 -16.22
CA LYS A 152 32.01 -5.37 -17.42
C LYS A 152 33.06 -4.26 -17.34
N THR A 153 32.68 -3.05 -16.94
CA THR A 153 33.59 -1.90 -16.80
C THR A 153 34.69 -2.12 -15.75
N LYS A 154 34.38 -2.82 -14.65
CA LYS A 154 35.39 -3.17 -13.63
C LYS A 154 36.39 -4.23 -14.11
N LYS A 155 35.99 -5.14 -15.01
CA LYS A 155 36.93 -6.11 -15.60
C LYS A 155 37.90 -5.43 -16.56
N THR A 156 37.45 -4.46 -17.37
CA THR A 156 38.34 -3.74 -18.30
C THR A 156 39.42 -2.92 -17.58
N LYS A 157 39.09 -2.26 -16.47
CA LYS A 157 40.06 -1.47 -15.68
C LYS A 157 41.05 -2.29 -14.84
N LYS A 158 40.92 -3.61 -14.75
CA LYS A 158 41.82 -4.48 -13.97
C LYS A 158 42.97 -5.05 -14.81
N TYR A 159 42.97 -4.78 -16.12
CA TYR A 159 43.99 -5.21 -17.07
C TYR A 159 44.74 -4.03 -17.72
N GLU A 160 44.56 -2.82 -17.17
CA GLU A 160 45.38 -1.63 -17.43
C GLU A 160 46.21 -1.32 -16.18
#